data_AF-A0A936F7C4-F1
#
_entry.id   AF-A0A936F7C4-F1
#
_cell.length_a   1.000
_cell.length_b   1.000
_cell.length_c   1.000
_cell.angle_alpha   90.00
_cell.angle_beta   90.00
_cell.angle_gamma   90.00
#
_symmetry.space_group_name_H-M   'P 1'
#
loop_
_entity.id
_entity.type
_entity.pdbx_description
1 polymer ?
#
loop_
_entity_poly.entity_id
_entity_poly.type
_entity_poly.pdbx_seq_one_letter_code
_entity_poly.pdbx_strand_id
1 'polypeptide(L)'
;MKTWLICLAALFAAPAGAASPTAAPATVQKTDWYEDISIRRQTREFTEDVSRLSTGGFGLLRWDEWINPADLPADLRGREIRLDTFLAADTDAAGRVTACRVLKPSGHAGFDALACKALVDKGQFDPLYVAPGQAVGRTLNMSVWWHSVPKNKVKPMAPAMSPPRPDRVALTSWPRRQWASGLRIESFPQLAALIPAGVKAKGKTSLDLSVKAASSAATCTIGVSSGNALLDKAACDAASALKLAYTSPCDGCDDRTIPLQFVWAGKASHIRVPLKAVTMQGAHTKGLLPSPHEEVDAFLIPHDPADPRSVQVYHDHAFQTGFSAKDKDFKDLPDRSVSRMRVTLGLQGTAKGAVQSCVIVFGSGNTAMDDRLCALAKQRAMLTPVQDVFGDSMAGQTRMVLKLDEIATLR
;
A
#
# COMPACT_ATOMS: atom_id res chain seq x y z
N MET A 1 -37.39 15.58 70.82
CA MET A 1 -37.87 16.92 70.43
C MET A 1 -38.02 16.94 68.93
N LYS A 2 -39.28 16.99 68.46
CA LYS A 2 -39.69 17.03 67.05
C LYS A 2 -39.89 18.49 66.67
N THR A 3 -39.22 18.98 65.64
CA THR A 3 -39.45 20.33 65.11
C THR A 3 -39.87 20.21 63.65
N TRP A 4 -41.15 20.49 63.41
CA TRP A 4 -41.77 20.62 62.10
C TRP A 4 -41.37 21.97 61.50
N LEU A 5 -40.93 21.99 60.24
CA LEU A 5 -40.81 23.22 59.45
C LEU A 5 -41.81 23.16 58.30
N ILE A 6 -42.79 24.04 58.39
CA ILE A 6 -43.82 24.33 57.39
C ILE A 6 -43.21 25.34 56.41
N CYS A 7 -42.96 24.95 55.16
CA CYS A 7 -42.63 25.89 54.09
C CYS A 7 -43.92 26.34 53.39
N LEU A 8 -44.24 27.62 53.51
CA LEU A 8 -45.26 28.32 52.74
C LEU A 8 -44.88 28.32 51.24
N ALA A 9 -45.77 27.81 50.39
CA ALA A 9 -45.72 28.00 48.95
C ALA A 9 -46.38 29.33 48.59
N ALA A 10 -45.57 30.32 48.20
CA ALA A 10 -46.05 31.56 47.58
C ALA A 10 -46.20 31.34 46.06
N LEU A 11 -47.44 31.32 45.57
CA LEU A 11 -47.77 31.39 44.16
C LEU A 11 -47.48 32.81 43.64
N PHE A 12 -46.42 32.97 42.85
CA PHE A 12 -46.27 34.11 41.95
C PHE A 12 -46.74 33.70 40.55
N ALA A 13 -47.89 34.22 40.13
CA ALA A 13 -48.35 34.15 38.75
C ALA A 13 -47.55 35.16 37.91
N ALA A 14 -46.66 34.67 37.06
CA ALA A 14 -45.96 35.49 36.07
C ALA A 14 -46.90 35.81 34.89
N PRO A 15 -46.82 37.02 34.30
CA PRO A 15 -47.60 37.36 33.12
C PRO A 15 -47.13 36.53 31.92
N ALA A 16 -48.09 35.95 31.20
CA ALA A 16 -47.87 35.24 29.96
C ALA A 16 -47.35 36.21 28.88
N GLY A 17 -46.03 36.29 28.75
CA GLY A 17 -45.37 36.95 27.62
C GLY A 17 -45.68 36.17 26.36
N ALA A 18 -46.28 36.84 25.37
CA ALA A 18 -46.49 36.28 24.04
C ALA A 18 -45.14 35.83 23.46
N ALA A 19 -44.95 34.52 23.36
CA ALA A 19 -43.78 33.94 22.71
C ALA A 19 -43.75 34.43 21.25
N SER A 20 -42.68 35.12 20.86
CA SER A 20 -42.40 35.40 19.46
C SER A 20 -42.40 34.09 18.69
N PRO A 21 -42.94 34.04 17.45
CA PRO A 21 -42.93 32.82 16.66
C PRO A 21 -41.48 32.38 16.47
N THR A 22 -41.12 31.28 17.13
CA THR A 22 -39.84 30.60 16.90
C THR A 22 -39.80 30.24 15.44
N ALA A 23 -38.97 30.95 14.66
CA ALA A 23 -38.76 30.65 13.26
C ALA A 23 -38.46 29.15 13.15
N ALA A 24 -39.30 28.43 12.41
CA ALA A 24 -39.07 27.01 12.17
C ALA A 24 -37.63 26.86 11.64
N PRO A 25 -36.79 25.99 12.23
CA PRO A 25 -35.43 25.83 11.78
C PRO A 25 -35.47 25.51 10.29
N ALA A 26 -34.79 26.34 9.50
CA ALA A 26 -34.69 26.11 8.07
C ALA A 26 -34.17 24.68 7.87
N THR A 27 -35.01 23.83 7.27
CA THR A 27 -34.62 22.48 6.87
C THR A 27 -33.51 22.60 5.85
N VAL A 28 -32.26 22.54 6.31
CA VAL A 28 -31.08 22.43 5.46
C VAL A 28 -31.28 21.18 4.61
N GLN A 29 -31.41 21.36 3.29
CA GLN A 29 -31.55 20.22 2.40
C GLN A 29 -30.26 19.39 2.49
N LYS A 30 -30.43 18.11 2.82
CA LYS A 30 -29.37 17.12 3.08
C LYS A 30 -28.43 16.91 1.87
N THR A 31 -28.71 17.53 0.73
CA THR A 31 -28.01 17.38 -0.54
C THR A 31 -26.87 18.36 -0.76
N ASP A 32 -26.67 19.36 0.11
CA ASP A 32 -25.75 20.47 -0.19
C ASP A 32 -24.32 20.27 0.32
N TRP A 33 -24.02 19.10 0.90
CA TRP A 33 -22.73 18.79 1.49
C TRP A 33 -22.01 17.66 0.75
N TYR A 34 -20.69 17.76 0.69
CA TYR A 34 -19.78 16.72 0.24
C TYR A 34 -19.06 16.17 1.46
N GLU A 35 -19.32 14.89 1.76
CA GLU A 35 -18.73 14.16 2.87
C GLU A 35 -17.78 13.09 2.31
N ASP A 36 -16.52 13.15 2.72
CA ASP A 36 -15.47 12.21 2.37
C ASP A 36 -14.79 11.72 3.65
N ILE A 37 -14.65 10.40 3.76
CA ILE A 37 -13.91 9.76 4.83
C ILE A 37 -12.85 8.92 4.14
N SER A 38 -11.58 9.23 4.41
CA SER A 38 -10.47 8.47 3.86
C SER A 38 -9.68 7.82 4.97
N ILE A 39 -9.31 6.56 4.77
CA ILE A 39 -8.47 5.81 5.70
C ILE A 39 -7.10 5.62 5.09
N ARG A 40 -6.06 5.91 5.88
CA ARG A 40 -4.67 5.77 5.46
C ARG A 40 -3.95 4.85 6.42
N ARG A 41 -3.29 3.83 5.89
CA ARG A 41 -2.36 3.00 6.65
C ARG A 41 -1.10 3.81 6.95
N GLN A 42 -0.61 3.69 8.18
CA GLN A 42 0.67 4.25 8.60
C GLN A 42 1.71 3.13 8.60
N THR A 43 2.89 3.39 8.03
CA THR A 43 4.01 2.45 8.07
C THR A 43 4.64 2.44 9.48
N ARG A 44 5.45 1.42 9.76
CA ARG A 44 5.96 1.08 11.11
C ARG A 44 6.86 2.15 11.74
N GLU A 45 7.32 3.15 10.98
CA GLU A 45 8.10 4.30 11.45
C GLU A 45 7.38 5.17 12.51
N PHE A 46 6.12 4.87 12.81
CA PHE A 46 5.26 5.57 13.75
C PHE A 46 5.65 5.47 15.24
N THR A 47 6.37 4.42 15.70
CA THR A 47 6.52 4.19 17.14
C THR A 47 7.47 5.14 17.87
N GLU A 48 8.30 5.91 17.17
CA GLU A 48 9.36 6.72 17.81
C GLU A 48 9.15 8.24 17.75
N ASP A 49 8.34 8.78 16.82
CA ASP A 49 8.09 10.24 16.74
C ASP A 49 6.79 10.59 15.98
N VAL A 50 5.75 10.94 16.73
CA VAL A 50 4.42 11.37 16.21
C VAL A 50 4.46 12.66 15.37
N SER A 51 5.58 13.39 15.32
CA SER A 51 5.73 14.61 14.51
C SER A 51 6.16 14.36 13.06
N ARG A 52 6.50 13.11 12.69
CA ARG A 52 7.07 12.77 11.38
C ARG A 52 6.15 11.83 10.58
N LEU A 53 5.21 12.43 9.86
CA LEU A 53 4.21 11.69 9.06
C LEU A 53 4.76 11.24 7.69
N SER A 54 4.39 10.02 7.29
CA SER A 54 4.53 9.44 5.93
C SER A 54 3.37 8.46 5.69
N THR A 55 2.85 8.37 4.46
CA THR A 55 1.66 7.57 4.10
C THR A 55 2.01 6.42 3.16
N GLY A 56 1.54 5.19 3.44
CA GLY A 56 1.57 4.10 2.46
C GLY A 56 1.05 2.73 2.95
N GLY A 57 0.12 2.13 2.19
CA GLY A 57 -0.11 0.67 2.17
C GLY A 57 -1.58 0.24 2.12
N PHE A 58 -1.96 -0.55 1.10
CA PHE A 58 -3.32 -1.06 0.85
C PHE A 58 -3.46 -2.56 1.14
N GLY A 59 -4.67 -3.01 1.52
CA GLY A 59 -5.07 -4.40 1.77
C GLY A 59 -6.45 -4.68 1.16
N LEU A 60 -6.83 -5.96 0.95
CA LEU A 60 -8.01 -6.42 0.20
C LEU A 60 -9.31 -6.50 1.02
N LEU A 61 -9.31 -6.16 2.30
CA LEU A 61 -10.49 -5.45 2.79
C LEU A 61 -10.26 -4.01 2.41
N ARG A 62 -11.20 -3.48 1.62
CA ARG A 62 -11.25 -2.07 1.29
C ARG A 62 -11.12 -1.33 2.60
N TRP A 63 -9.96 -0.68 2.82
CA TRP A 63 -9.69 0.06 4.05
C TRP A 63 -10.78 1.10 4.29
N ASP A 64 -11.57 1.44 3.26
CA ASP A 64 -12.76 2.28 3.19
C ASP A 64 -14.12 1.60 3.47
N GLU A 65 -14.19 0.31 3.80
CA GLU A 65 -15.49 -0.38 4.04
C GLU A 65 -15.93 -0.41 5.52
N TRP A 66 -15.00 -0.37 6.48
CA TRP A 66 -15.37 -0.44 7.90
C TRP A 66 -15.91 0.88 8.45
N ILE A 67 -15.68 2.00 7.77
CA ILE A 67 -16.30 3.28 8.08
C ILE A 67 -16.60 4.05 6.80
N ASN A 68 -17.79 4.62 6.70
CA ASN A 68 -18.26 5.37 5.55
C ASN A 68 -19.02 6.64 5.97
N PRO A 69 -19.28 7.60 5.06
CA PRO A 69 -19.98 8.83 5.41
C PRO A 69 -21.35 8.63 6.09
N ALA A 70 -22.05 7.52 5.85
CA ALA A 70 -23.31 7.25 6.52
C ALA A 70 -23.15 6.92 8.01
N ASP A 71 -21.92 6.61 8.48
CA ASP A 71 -21.61 6.44 9.90
C ASP A 71 -21.43 7.78 10.62
N LEU A 72 -21.36 8.93 9.90
CA LEU A 72 -21.28 10.26 10.52
C LEU A 72 -22.52 10.53 11.40
N PRO A 73 -22.35 10.96 12.67
CA PRO A 73 -23.44 11.35 13.55
C PRO A 73 -24.26 12.48 12.90
N ALA A 74 -25.58 12.41 13.04
CA ALA A 74 -26.49 13.32 12.34
C ALA A 74 -26.25 14.80 12.71
N ASP A 75 -25.80 15.07 13.93
CA ASP A 75 -25.46 16.40 14.45
C ASP A 75 -24.16 16.97 13.87
N LEU A 76 -23.30 16.11 13.32
CA LEU A 76 -22.03 16.48 12.67
C LEU A 76 -22.16 16.56 11.14
N ARG A 77 -23.23 16.01 10.57
CA ARG A 77 -23.54 16.21 9.15
C ARG A 77 -23.92 17.66 8.89
N GLY A 78 -23.50 18.17 7.74
CA GLY A 78 -23.78 19.56 7.37
C GLY A 78 -22.93 20.61 8.09
N ARG A 79 -21.77 20.22 8.62
CA ARG A 79 -20.77 21.13 9.18
C ARG A 79 -19.49 21.03 8.39
N GLU A 80 -18.75 22.13 8.29
CA GLU A 80 -17.42 22.09 7.68
C GLU A 80 -16.44 21.46 8.67
N ILE A 81 -15.89 20.29 8.30
CA ILE A 81 -15.05 19.47 9.16
C ILE A 81 -13.80 19.05 8.39
N ARG A 82 -12.64 19.25 9.00
CA ARG A 82 -11.32 18.80 8.52
C ARG A 82 -10.50 18.33 9.70
N LEU A 83 -10.56 17.04 9.99
CA LEU A 83 -9.97 16.47 11.19
C LEU A 83 -9.26 15.15 10.86
N ASP A 84 -8.23 14.82 11.64
CA ASP A 84 -7.49 13.56 11.53
C ASP A 84 -7.50 12.82 12.87
N THR A 85 -7.94 11.57 12.89
CA THR A 85 -7.82 10.68 14.05
C THR A 85 -6.76 9.63 13.75
N PHE A 86 -5.75 9.46 14.62
CA PHE A 86 -4.77 8.37 14.49
C PHE A 86 -5.10 7.26 15.47
N LEU A 87 -5.05 6.02 15.02
CA LEU A 87 -5.52 4.85 15.73
C LEU A 87 -4.48 3.72 15.68
N ALA A 88 -4.41 2.93 16.75
CA ALA A 88 -3.83 1.60 16.77
C ALA A 88 -4.95 0.58 16.91
N ALA A 89 -4.97 -0.44 16.06
CA ALA A 89 -5.90 -1.57 16.13
C ALA A 89 -5.12 -2.85 16.42
N ASP A 90 -5.49 -3.57 17.46
CA ASP A 90 -4.98 -4.93 17.67
C ASP A 90 -5.91 -5.91 16.98
N THR A 91 -5.33 -6.88 16.27
CA THR A 91 -6.06 -7.94 15.58
C THR A 91 -5.74 -9.30 16.19
N ASP A 92 -6.70 -10.22 16.16
CA ASP A 92 -6.48 -11.64 16.47
C ASP A 92 -5.81 -12.40 15.29
N ALA A 93 -5.59 -13.71 15.47
CA ALA A 93 -5.05 -14.60 14.45
C ALA A 93 -6.00 -14.83 13.25
N ALA A 94 -7.28 -14.46 13.36
CA ALA A 94 -8.22 -14.44 12.23
C ALA A 94 -8.26 -13.07 11.54
N GLY A 95 -7.46 -12.11 12.02
CA GLY A 95 -7.41 -10.73 11.53
C GLY A 95 -8.59 -9.88 11.95
N ARG A 96 -9.43 -10.31 12.91
CA ARG A 96 -10.51 -9.49 13.47
C ARG A 96 -9.92 -8.49 14.46
N VAL A 97 -10.40 -7.24 14.43
CA VAL A 97 -9.99 -6.24 15.42
C VAL A 97 -10.56 -6.61 16.78
N THR A 98 -9.69 -6.70 17.78
CA THR A 98 -10.07 -7.00 19.17
C THR A 98 -9.96 -5.79 20.09
N ALA A 99 -9.14 -4.80 19.72
CA ALA A 99 -9.00 -3.55 20.46
C ALA A 99 -8.67 -2.38 19.53
N CYS A 100 -9.08 -1.18 19.93
CA CYS A 100 -8.69 0.08 19.30
C CYS A 100 -8.21 1.07 20.35
N ARG A 101 -7.12 1.79 20.05
CA ARG A 101 -6.58 2.89 20.85
C ARG A 101 -6.40 4.12 19.98
N VAL A 102 -6.75 5.29 20.51
CA VAL A 102 -6.48 6.57 19.85
C VAL A 102 -5.04 6.97 20.16
N LEU A 103 -4.22 7.10 19.12
CA LEU A 103 -2.81 7.50 19.21
C LEU A 103 -2.66 9.02 19.15
N LYS A 104 -3.45 9.68 18.30
CA LYS A 104 -3.56 11.13 18.23
C LYS A 104 -5.03 11.49 18.09
N PRO A 105 -5.63 12.20 19.07
CA PRO A 105 -7.01 12.61 18.99
C PRO A 105 -7.19 13.65 17.88
N SER A 106 -8.38 13.65 17.28
CA SER A 106 -8.77 14.65 16.27
C SER A 106 -8.99 16.04 16.84
N GLY A 107 -9.08 16.15 18.17
CA GLY A 107 -9.62 17.34 18.84
C GLY A 107 -11.14 17.28 19.04
N HIS A 108 -11.80 16.21 18.58
CA HIS A 108 -13.23 15.99 18.79
C HIS A 108 -13.53 14.55 19.21
N ALA A 109 -13.76 14.34 20.51
CA ALA A 109 -13.90 13.01 21.11
C ALA A 109 -14.95 12.12 20.44
N GLY A 110 -16.03 12.70 19.89
CA GLY A 110 -17.06 11.96 19.16
C GLY A 110 -16.53 11.29 17.88
N PHE A 111 -15.60 11.94 17.16
CA PHE A 111 -14.99 11.36 15.97
C PHE A 111 -14.03 10.24 16.34
N ASP A 112 -13.25 10.43 17.39
CA ASP A 112 -12.29 9.44 17.86
C ASP A 112 -12.99 8.17 18.36
N ALA A 113 -14.06 8.33 19.14
CA ALA A 113 -14.89 7.23 19.63
C ALA A 113 -15.60 6.50 18.49
N LEU A 114 -16.16 7.24 17.51
CA LEU A 114 -16.79 6.66 16.34
C LEU A 114 -15.81 5.84 15.50
N ALA A 115 -14.60 6.38 15.26
CA ALA A 115 -13.56 5.69 14.51
C ALA A 115 -13.21 4.36 15.18
N CYS A 116 -12.93 4.39 16.49
CA CYS A 116 -12.59 3.17 17.21
C CYS A 116 -13.75 2.18 17.27
N LYS A 117 -14.98 2.65 17.49
CA LYS A 117 -16.16 1.80 17.50
C LYS A 117 -16.35 1.09 16.15
N ALA A 118 -16.32 1.85 15.06
CA ALA A 118 -16.46 1.30 13.71
C ALA A 118 -15.36 0.27 13.41
N LEU A 119 -14.12 0.57 13.83
CA LEU A 119 -12.98 -0.31 13.65
C LEU A 119 -13.08 -1.61 14.45
N VAL A 120 -13.59 -1.58 15.68
CA VAL A 120 -13.81 -2.80 16.48
C VAL A 120 -15.01 -3.60 15.97
N ASP A 121 -16.11 -2.94 15.61
CA ASP A 121 -17.36 -3.61 15.21
C ASP A 121 -17.26 -4.25 13.81
N LYS A 122 -16.55 -3.59 12.89
CA LYS A 122 -16.53 -3.96 11.45
C LYS A 122 -15.13 -4.26 10.94
N GLY A 123 -14.08 -3.95 11.70
CA GLY A 123 -12.70 -4.10 11.26
C GLY A 123 -12.31 -5.57 11.16
N GLN A 124 -12.02 -5.97 9.94
CA GLN A 124 -11.39 -7.24 9.65
C GLN A 124 -10.19 -6.93 8.73
N PHE A 125 -9.12 -7.68 8.93
CA PHE A 125 -7.86 -7.53 8.21
C PHE A 125 -7.33 -8.91 7.87
N ASP A 126 -6.29 -8.96 7.05
CA ASP A 126 -5.62 -10.23 6.84
C ASP A 126 -4.87 -10.66 8.08
N PRO A 127 -4.97 -11.94 8.44
CA PRO A 127 -4.08 -12.53 9.41
C PRO A 127 -2.61 -12.29 9.04
N LEU A 128 -1.79 -12.02 10.06
CA LEU A 128 -0.34 -12.07 9.94
C LEU A 128 0.10 -13.53 10.15
N TYR A 129 0.96 -14.06 9.28
CA TYR A 129 1.50 -15.41 9.43
C TYR A 129 2.99 -15.34 9.75
N VAL A 130 3.42 -15.98 10.83
CA VAL A 130 4.85 -16.12 11.17
C VAL A 130 5.47 -17.36 10.54
N ALA A 131 4.63 -18.35 10.21
CA ALA A 131 4.98 -19.55 9.47
C ALA A 131 3.74 -20.05 8.69
N PRO A 132 3.89 -20.94 7.69
CA PRO A 132 2.75 -21.54 7.01
C PRO A 132 1.74 -22.16 8.00
N GLY A 133 0.48 -21.74 7.93
CA GLY A 133 -0.59 -22.21 8.83
C GLY A 133 -0.57 -21.60 10.24
N GLN A 134 0.47 -20.85 10.62
CA GLN A 134 0.59 -20.24 11.93
C GLN A 134 0.25 -18.75 11.88
N ALA A 135 -1.04 -18.45 11.96
CA ALA A 135 -1.54 -17.09 12.05
C ALA A 135 -1.35 -16.52 13.47
N VAL A 136 -1.00 -15.24 13.56
CA VAL A 136 -0.82 -14.50 14.82
C VAL A 136 -1.54 -13.16 14.74
N GLY A 137 -1.88 -12.64 15.92
CA GLY A 137 -2.36 -11.27 16.05
C GLY A 137 -1.27 -10.23 15.75
N ARG A 138 -1.68 -8.99 15.49
CA ARG A 138 -0.76 -7.87 15.27
C ARG A 138 -1.41 -6.54 15.65
N THR A 139 -0.58 -5.52 15.86
CA THR A 139 -1.04 -4.13 15.97
C THR A 139 -0.87 -3.43 14.62
N LEU A 140 -1.91 -2.71 14.20
CA LEU A 140 -1.98 -1.92 12.97
C LEU A 140 -2.14 -0.45 13.31
N ASN A 141 -1.30 0.42 12.74
CA ASN A 141 -1.45 1.86 12.88
C ASN A 141 -2.12 2.45 11.63
N MET A 142 -3.10 3.32 11.84
CA MET A 142 -3.84 3.95 10.75
C MET A 142 -4.33 5.35 11.14
N SER A 143 -4.73 6.13 10.16
CA SER A 143 -5.39 7.42 10.36
C SER A 143 -6.70 7.50 9.58
N VAL A 144 -7.72 8.07 10.21
CA VAL A 144 -9.00 8.40 9.59
C VAL A 144 -9.03 9.91 9.36
N TRP A 145 -9.19 10.31 8.10
CA TRP A 145 -9.38 11.70 7.72
C TRP A 145 -10.85 11.97 7.50
N TRP A 146 -11.37 12.95 8.23
CA TRP A 146 -12.75 13.40 8.19
C TRP A 146 -12.81 14.68 7.39
N HIS A 147 -13.50 14.66 6.26
CA HIS A 147 -13.67 15.83 5.41
C HIS A 147 -15.15 16.02 5.09
N SER A 148 -15.74 17.10 5.58
CA SER A 148 -17.07 17.53 5.18
C SER A 148 -17.01 19.01 4.79
N VAL A 149 -17.47 19.34 3.59
CA VAL A 149 -17.47 20.70 3.06
C VAL A 149 -18.77 20.95 2.29
N PRO A 150 -19.31 22.18 2.31
CA PRO A 150 -20.47 22.48 1.49
C PRO A 150 -20.07 22.40 0.00
N LYS A 151 -20.95 21.85 -0.84
CA LYS A 151 -20.67 21.57 -2.25
C LYS A 151 -20.23 22.81 -3.04
N ASN A 152 -20.75 23.98 -2.68
CA ASN A 152 -20.36 25.26 -3.31
C ASN A 152 -18.91 25.67 -3.02
N LYS A 153 -18.23 25.05 -2.04
CA LYS A 153 -16.81 25.24 -1.74
C LYS A 153 -15.90 24.17 -2.37
N VAL A 154 -16.46 23.08 -2.90
CA VAL A 154 -15.68 22.06 -3.59
C VAL A 154 -15.37 22.59 -4.99
N LYS A 155 -14.12 22.98 -5.24
CA LYS A 155 -13.66 23.22 -6.61
C LYS A 155 -13.84 21.90 -7.37
N PRO A 156 -14.57 21.86 -8.51
CA PRO A 156 -14.81 20.63 -9.23
C PRO A 156 -13.49 19.92 -9.50
N MET A 157 -13.24 18.84 -8.78
CA MET A 157 -12.11 17.98 -9.08
C MET A 157 -12.50 17.28 -10.38
N ALA A 158 -11.69 17.46 -11.44
CA ALA A 158 -11.97 16.85 -12.74
C ALA A 158 -12.33 15.36 -12.52
N PRO A 159 -13.42 14.86 -13.11
CA PRO A 159 -13.95 13.54 -12.77
C PRO A 159 -12.84 12.50 -12.93
N ALA A 160 -12.47 11.86 -11.82
CA ALA A 160 -11.53 10.76 -11.84
C ALA A 160 -12.18 9.63 -12.62
N MET A 161 -11.63 9.32 -13.81
CA MET A 161 -11.99 8.12 -14.56
C MET A 161 -11.85 6.91 -13.63
N SER A 162 -12.98 6.30 -13.27
CA SER A 162 -12.98 5.08 -12.48
C SER A 162 -12.53 3.93 -13.40
N PRO A 163 -11.46 3.20 -13.07
CA PRO A 163 -11.13 2.00 -13.83
C PRO A 163 -12.25 0.95 -13.67
N PRO A 164 -12.51 0.13 -14.70
CA PRO A 164 -13.59 -0.87 -14.67
C PRO A 164 -13.38 -1.87 -13.53
N ARG A 165 -14.46 -2.16 -12.79
CA ARG A 165 -14.51 -3.21 -11.76
C ARG A 165 -14.39 -4.59 -12.41
N PRO A 166 -13.48 -5.47 -11.97
CA PRO A 166 -13.57 -6.89 -12.29
C PRO A 166 -14.57 -7.59 -11.37
N ASP A 167 -15.37 -8.49 -11.95
CA ASP A 167 -16.42 -9.26 -11.28
C ASP A 167 -15.89 -10.26 -10.24
N ARG A 168 -16.67 -10.45 -9.17
CA ARG A 168 -16.38 -11.31 -8.01
C ARG A 168 -16.98 -12.71 -8.18
N VAL A 169 -16.15 -13.76 -8.19
CA VAL A 169 -16.56 -15.12 -7.79
C VAL A 169 -15.45 -15.82 -6.99
N ALA A 170 -15.82 -16.23 -5.77
CA ALA A 170 -15.27 -17.26 -4.86
C ALA A 170 -13.74 -17.50 -4.78
N LEU A 171 -13.13 -17.07 -3.67
CA LEU A 171 -11.77 -17.41 -3.25
C LEU A 171 -11.78 -17.76 -1.75
N THR A 172 -11.90 -19.04 -1.40
CA THR A 172 -11.69 -19.53 -0.04
C THR A 172 -10.35 -20.26 0.01
N SER A 173 -9.44 -19.74 0.86
CA SER A 173 -8.08 -20.24 1.22
C SER A 173 -6.89 -20.08 0.24
N TRP A 174 -7.07 -19.40 -0.88
CA TRP A 174 -6.02 -18.84 -1.76
C TRP A 174 -6.55 -17.47 -2.27
N PRO A 175 -5.76 -16.39 -2.46
CA PRO A 175 -4.32 -16.32 -2.68
C PRO A 175 -3.50 -15.47 -1.66
N ARG A 176 -2.20 -15.76 -1.54
CA ARG A 176 -1.21 -14.85 -0.93
C ARG A 176 -0.92 -13.66 -1.87
N ARG A 177 -0.79 -12.46 -1.31
CA ARG A 177 -0.91 -11.20 -2.07
C ARG A 177 0.35 -10.80 -2.80
N GLN A 178 0.08 -10.26 -3.98
CA GLN A 178 0.96 -9.66 -4.97
C GLN A 178 1.90 -10.63 -5.68
N TRP A 179 1.43 -11.09 -6.84
CA TRP A 179 2.19 -11.86 -7.81
C TRP A 179 2.84 -10.89 -8.80
N ALA A 180 4.15 -10.94 -8.97
CA ALA A 180 4.77 -10.41 -10.18
C ALA A 180 4.40 -11.35 -11.33
N SER A 181 3.72 -10.83 -12.37
CA SER A 181 3.59 -11.58 -13.63
C SER A 181 4.93 -11.43 -14.33
N GLY A 182 5.81 -12.41 -14.17
CA GLY A 182 7.22 -12.21 -14.50
C GLY A 182 7.69 -12.96 -15.74
N LEU A 183 7.27 -14.22 -15.88
CA LEU A 183 7.97 -15.14 -16.78
C LEU A 183 6.97 -15.76 -17.75
N ARG A 184 7.05 -15.37 -19.02
CA ARG A 184 6.33 -16.07 -20.09
C ARG A 184 7.01 -17.41 -20.33
N ILE A 185 6.27 -18.51 -20.26
CA ILE A 185 6.84 -19.86 -20.43
C ILE A 185 7.43 -20.01 -21.83
N GLU A 186 6.84 -19.34 -22.84
CA GLU A 186 7.36 -19.31 -24.21
C GLU A 186 8.78 -18.74 -24.33
N SER A 187 9.20 -17.89 -23.38
CA SER A 187 10.55 -17.33 -23.36
C SER A 187 11.60 -18.35 -22.90
N PHE A 188 11.18 -19.54 -22.48
CA PHE A 188 12.03 -20.61 -21.96
C PHE A 188 11.78 -21.89 -22.76
N PRO A 189 12.52 -22.16 -23.85
CA PRO A 189 12.32 -23.33 -24.71
C PRO A 189 12.27 -24.66 -23.95
N GLN A 190 13.11 -24.78 -22.90
CA GLN A 190 13.15 -25.94 -22.02
C GLN A 190 11.87 -26.12 -21.18
N LEU A 191 11.20 -25.03 -20.79
CA LEU A 191 9.92 -25.09 -20.08
C LEU A 191 8.75 -25.28 -21.04
N ALA A 192 8.82 -24.66 -22.22
CA ALA A 192 7.83 -24.84 -23.27
C ALA A 192 7.75 -26.30 -23.75
N ALA A 193 8.88 -27.00 -23.80
CA ALA A 193 8.94 -28.43 -24.14
C ALA A 193 8.24 -29.35 -23.11
N LEU A 194 8.04 -28.89 -21.87
CA LEU A 194 7.35 -29.63 -20.81
C LEU A 194 5.82 -29.54 -20.93
N ILE A 195 5.29 -28.61 -21.73
CA ILE A 195 3.86 -28.53 -22.00
C ILE A 195 3.52 -29.55 -23.10
N PRO A 196 2.70 -30.58 -22.81
CA PRO A 196 2.40 -31.59 -23.82
C PRO A 196 1.75 -30.96 -25.05
N ALA A 197 2.26 -31.32 -26.24
CA ALA A 197 1.73 -30.83 -27.49
C ALA A 197 0.23 -31.15 -27.61
N GLY A 198 -0.57 -30.14 -27.96
CA GLY A 198 -2.03 -30.29 -28.13
C GLY A 198 -2.88 -29.95 -26.90
N VAL A 199 -2.30 -29.65 -25.75
CA VAL A 199 -3.07 -29.20 -24.57
C VAL A 199 -3.54 -27.76 -24.76
N LYS A 200 -4.80 -27.58 -25.17
CA LYS A 200 -5.48 -26.27 -25.28
C LYS A 200 -6.18 -25.84 -23.98
N ALA A 201 -5.99 -26.59 -22.90
CA ALA A 201 -6.68 -26.33 -21.64
C ALA A 201 -6.24 -24.98 -21.05
N LYS A 202 -7.22 -24.22 -20.55
CA LYS A 202 -6.99 -23.00 -19.77
C LYS A 202 -7.18 -23.33 -18.30
N GLY A 203 -6.38 -22.73 -17.44
CA GLY A 203 -6.48 -22.98 -16.01
C GLY A 203 -5.41 -22.26 -15.22
N LYS A 204 -5.44 -22.44 -13.90
CA LYS A 204 -4.40 -21.94 -13.00
C LYS A 204 -3.92 -23.12 -12.16
N THR A 205 -2.63 -23.39 -12.18
CA THR A 205 -2.01 -24.32 -11.23
C THR A 205 -1.27 -23.47 -10.22
N SER A 206 -1.54 -23.64 -8.94
CA SER A 206 -0.75 -23.00 -7.88
C SER A 206 -0.08 -24.07 -7.05
N LEU A 207 1.22 -23.89 -6.80
CA LEU A 207 2.07 -24.91 -6.21
C LEU A 207 3.04 -24.29 -5.21
N ASP A 208 3.53 -25.14 -4.33
CA ASP A 208 4.53 -24.85 -3.33
C ASP A 208 5.79 -25.64 -3.69
N LEU A 209 6.86 -24.92 -4.02
CA LEU A 209 8.15 -25.49 -4.40
C LEU A 209 9.08 -25.45 -3.20
N SER A 210 9.34 -26.60 -2.58
CA SER A 210 10.28 -26.69 -1.46
C SER A 210 11.70 -26.88 -1.99
N VAL A 211 12.55 -25.90 -1.74
CA VAL A 211 13.96 -25.86 -2.16
C VAL A 211 14.83 -26.08 -0.93
N LYS A 212 15.72 -27.07 -0.99
CA LYS A 212 16.71 -27.31 0.07
C LYS A 212 17.95 -26.47 -0.18
N ALA A 213 18.54 -25.92 0.88
CA ALA A 213 19.65 -24.96 0.81
C ALA A 213 20.89 -25.43 0.00
N ALA A 214 21.06 -26.74 -0.23
CA ALA A 214 22.22 -27.33 -0.88
C ALA A 214 21.93 -28.24 -2.09
N SER A 215 20.67 -28.46 -2.49
CA SER A 215 20.34 -29.37 -3.59
C SER A 215 19.45 -28.73 -4.63
N SER A 216 19.77 -28.95 -5.91
CA SER A 216 18.91 -28.61 -7.05
C SER A 216 17.59 -29.40 -7.08
N ALA A 217 17.42 -30.40 -6.21
CA ALA A 217 16.20 -31.17 -6.09
C ALA A 217 15.16 -30.37 -5.28
N ALA A 218 14.25 -29.72 -5.99
CA ALA A 218 13.08 -29.13 -5.37
C ALA A 218 11.93 -30.14 -5.34
N THR A 219 11.18 -30.22 -4.23
CA THR A 219 9.93 -30.97 -4.18
C THR A 219 8.76 -30.04 -4.47
N CYS A 220 7.88 -30.45 -5.37
CA CYS A 220 6.72 -29.67 -5.77
C CYS A 220 5.44 -30.24 -5.16
N THR A 221 4.64 -29.40 -4.51
CA THR A 221 3.31 -29.76 -4.00
C THR A 221 2.26 -28.87 -4.64
N ILE A 222 1.26 -29.46 -5.30
CA ILE A 222 0.15 -28.70 -5.89
C ILE A 222 -0.83 -28.30 -4.80
N GLY A 223 -0.98 -26.99 -4.57
CA GLY A 223 -1.98 -26.44 -3.65
C GLY A 223 -3.34 -26.20 -4.34
N VAL A 224 -3.32 -25.74 -5.58
CA VAL A 224 -4.53 -25.51 -6.40
C VAL A 224 -4.30 -26.14 -7.78
N SER A 225 -5.08 -27.16 -8.10
CA SER A 225 -5.06 -27.83 -9.41
C SER A 225 -5.71 -26.95 -10.49
N SER A 226 -5.22 -27.04 -11.72
CA SER A 226 -5.88 -26.44 -12.88
C SER A 226 -7.10 -27.24 -13.36
N GLY A 227 -7.42 -28.37 -12.73
CA GLY A 227 -8.40 -29.34 -13.22
C GLY A 227 -7.88 -30.23 -14.36
N ASN A 228 -6.57 -30.19 -14.65
CA ASN A 228 -5.93 -31.01 -15.69
C ASN A 228 -4.58 -31.54 -15.18
N ALA A 229 -4.51 -32.85 -14.96
CA ALA A 229 -3.33 -33.49 -14.38
C ALA A 229 -2.05 -33.30 -15.20
N LEU A 230 -2.15 -33.17 -16.54
CA LEU A 230 -0.99 -32.91 -17.39
C LEU A 230 -0.44 -31.50 -17.19
N LEU A 231 -1.32 -30.50 -17.04
CA LEU A 231 -0.92 -29.13 -16.74
C LEU A 231 -0.33 -29.02 -15.33
N ASP A 232 -0.91 -29.70 -14.36
CA ASP A 232 -0.38 -29.71 -12.99
C ASP A 232 1.00 -30.35 -12.91
N LYS A 233 1.20 -31.49 -13.61
CA LYS A 233 2.52 -32.12 -13.74
C LYS A 233 3.51 -31.20 -14.45
N ALA A 234 3.13 -30.59 -15.56
CA ALA A 234 3.97 -29.65 -16.29
C ALA A 234 4.36 -28.44 -15.43
N ALA A 235 3.45 -27.94 -14.58
CA ALA A 235 3.73 -26.88 -13.61
C ALA A 235 4.84 -27.31 -12.63
N CYS A 236 4.74 -28.51 -12.08
CA CYS A 236 5.72 -29.05 -11.14
C CYS A 236 7.08 -29.34 -11.81
N ASP A 237 7.07 -29.95 -12.99
CA ASP A 237 8.30 -30.21 -13.75
C ASP A 237 9.00 -28.88 -14.08
N ALA A 238 8.24 -27.88 -14.55
CA ALA A 238 8.76 -26.56 -14.87
C ALA A 238 9.30 -25.84 -13.64
N ALA A 239 8.57 -25.86 -12.52
CA ALA A 239 9.02 -25.26 -11.26
C ALA A 239 10.29 -25.92 -10.73
N SER A 240 10.39 -27.25 -10.80
CA SER A 240 11.57 -27.99 -10.33
C SER A 240 12.79 -27.79 -11.24
N ALA A 241 12.57 -27.47 -12.52
CA ALA A 241 13.62 -27.12 -13.46
C ALA A 241 14.16 -25.69 -13.28
N LEU A 242 13.43 -24.81 -12.56
CA LEU A 242 13.94 -23.48 -12.21
C LEU A 242 15.10 -23.65 -11.23
N LYS A 243 16.29 -23.21 -11.62
CA LYS A 243 17.46 -23.14 -10.73
C LYS A 243 17.30 -21.94 -9.78
N LEU A 244 16.41 -22.07 -8.81
CA LEU A 244 16.20 -21.07 -7.78
C LEU A 244 17.27 -21.26 -6.70
N ALA A 245 18.10 -20.23 -6.50
CA ALA A 245 19.09 -20.19 -5.43
C ALA A 245 18.77 -19.01 -4.50
N TYR A 246 18.92 -19.23 -3.19
CA TYR A 246 18.85 -18.15 -2.21
C TYR A 246 20.21 -17.48 -2.08
N THR A 247 20.20 -16.16 -1.99
CA THR A 247 21.41 -15.32 -1.95
C THR A 247 21.92 -15.05 -0.54
N SER A 248 21.11 -15.33 0.48
CA SER A 248 21.49 -15.11 1.88
C SER A 248 21.49 -16.44 2.62
N PRO A 249 22.63 -16.87 3.20
CA PRO A 249 22.61 -17.92 4.20
C PRO A 249 21.76 -17.40 5.36
N CYS A 250 20.59 -17.99 5.56
CA CYS A 250 19.87 -17.81 6.79
C CYS A 250 20.09 -19.04 7.65
N ASP A 251 20.65 -18.81 8.84
CA ASP A 251 20.88 -19.86 9.82
C ASP A 251 19.55 -20.56 10.14
N GLY A 252 19.50 -21.88 9.92
CA GLY A 252 18.34 -22.72 10.21
C GLY A 252 17.26 -22.81 9.12
N CYS A 253 17.53 -22.34 7.89
CA CYS A 253 16.58 -22.42 6.78
C CYS A 253 16.82 -23.61 5.83
N ASP A 254 17.05 -24.81 6.35
CA ASP A 254 17.45 -25.96 5.52
C ASP A 254 16.43 -26.29 4.42
N ASP A 255 15.14 -26.02 4.69
CA ASP A 255 14.04 -26.17 3.74
C ASP A 255 13.21 -24.87 3.66
N ARG A 256 12.99 -24.36 2.44
CA ARG A 256 12.07 -23.23 2.20
C ARG A 256 11.08 -23.55 1.11
N THR A 257 9.83 -23.17 1.34
CA THR A 257 8.75 -23.31 0.36
C THR A 257 8.51 -22.00 -0.37
N ILE A 258 8.65 -22.01 -1.70
CA ILE A 258 8.37 -20.89 -2.59
C ILE A 258 7.01 -21.14 -3.25
N PRO A 259 5.99 -20.31 -2.98
CA PRO A 259 4.74 -20.40 -3.71
C PRO A 259 4.95 -19.95 -5.16
N LEU A 260 4.44 -20.69 -6.13
CA LEU A 260 4.42 -20.34 -7.55
C LEU A 260 2.99 -20.49 -8.10
N GLN A 261 2.64 -19.67 -9.09
CA GLN A 261 1.37 -19.83 -9.81
C GLN A 261 1.61 -19.82 -11.31
N PHE A 262 1.19 -20.89 -11.97
CA PHE A 262 1.19 -21.03 -13.42
C PHE A 262 -0.20 -20.66 -13.92
N VAL A 263 -0.26 -19.72 -14.86
CA VAL A 263 -1.50 -19.36 -15.55
C VAL A 263 -1.41 -19.90 -16.97
N TRP A 264 -2.26 -20.88 -17.26
CA TRP A 264 -2.34 -21.54 -18.55
C TRP A 264 -3.36 -20.84 -19.43
N ALA A 265 -2.90 -20.19 -20.50
CA ALA A 265 -3.76 -19.51 -21.48
C ALA A 265 -3.46 -19.97 -22.91
N GLY A 266 -3.25 -21.28 -23.09
CA GLY A 266 -2.89 -21.87 -24.38
C GLY A 266 -1.45 -21.52 -24.77
N LYS A 267 -1.27 -20.76 -25.86
CA LYS A 267 0.07 -20.37 -26.37
C LYS A 267 0.76 -19.25 -25.57
N ALA A 268 0.09 -18.67 -24.56
CA ALA A 268 0.59 -17.55 -23.78
C ALA A 268 0.47 -17.85 -22.29
N SER A 269 1.22 -18.84 -21.82
CA SER A 269 1.24 -19.24 -20.43
C SER A 269 2.34 -18.49 -19.67
N HIS A 270 2.06 -18.08 -18.43
CA HIS A 270 3.02 -17.32 -17.62
C HIS A 270 3.09 -17.81 -16.18
N ILE A 271 4.29 -17.68 -15.62
CA ILE A 271 4.59 -17.96 -14.22
C ILE A 271 4.50 -16.66 -13.44
N ARG A 272 3.77 -16.74 -12.34
CA ARG A 272 3.64 -15.74 -11.31
C ARG A 272 4.47 -16.15 -10.12
N VAL A 273 5.29 -15.23 -9.62
CA VAL A 273 6.13 -15.41 -8.43
C VAL A 273 5.70 -14.37 -7.37
N PRO A 274 5.60 -14.74 -6.08
CA PRO A 274 5.27 -13.81 -5.02
C PRO A 274 6.38 -12.77 -4.89
N LEU A 275 5.98 -11.50 -4.71
CA LEU A 275 6.89 -10.35 -4.71
C LEU A 275 7.94 -10.38 -3.58
N LYS A 276 7.70 -11.12 -2.49
CA LYS A 276 8.66 -11.30 -1.39
C LYS A 276 9.80 -12.28 -1.69
N ALA A 277 9.74 -13.05 -2.77
CA ALA A 277 10.70 -14.12 -3.05
C ALA A 277 11.91 -13.69 -3.90
N VAL A 278 12.05 -12.41 -4.25
CA VAL A 278 13.08 -11.98 -5.22
C VAL A 278 14.08 -11.01 -4.58
N THR A 279 15.21 -11.57 -4.16
CA THR A 279 16.52 -10.89 -4.22
C THR A 279 17.51 -11.94 -4.71
N MET A 280 17.82 -11.90 -6.00
CA MET A 280 18.73 -12.82 -6.67
C MET A 280 19.96 -12.03 -7.08
N GLN A 281 21.17 -12.56 -6.88
CA GLN A 281 22.39 -11.89 -7.31
C GLN A 281 23.43 -12.89 -7.82
N GLY A 282 24.02 -12.51 -8.95
CA GLY A 282 25.30 -12.99 -9.43
C GLY A 282 26.43 -11.99 -9.09
N ALA A 283 27.55 -12.56 -8.63
CA ALA A 283 28.92 -12.04 -8.57
C ALA A 283 29.34 -11.04 -7.44
N HIS A 284 30.11 -11.61 -6.51
CA HIS A 284 31.14 -11.06 -5.62
C HIS A 284 31.39 -9.54 -5.59
N THR A 285 31.12 -8.93 -4.43
CA THR A 285 31.97 -7.87 -3.88
C THR A 285 32.29 -8.17 -2.42
N LYS A 286 33.56 -8.02 -2.06
CA LYS A 286 34.12 -8.28 -0.73
C LYS A 286 34.01 -6.98 0.08
N GLY A 287 33.24 -6.99 1.16
CA GLY A 287 33.35 -6.01 2.25
C GLY A 287 32.12 -5.15 2.55
N LEU A 288 31.80 -5.12 3.86
CA LEU A 288 30.86 -4.27 4.61
C LEU A 288 29.40 -4.73 4.70
N LEU A 289 29.08 -5.28 5.89
CA LEU A 289 27.75 -5.69 6.36
C LEU A 289 26.85 -4.49 6.68
N PRO A 290 25.52 -4.65 6.49
CA PRO A 290 24.59 -4.25 7.55
C PRO A 290 23.54 -5.32 7.91
N SER A 291 22.92 -5.10 9.07
CA SER A 291 21.97 -5.93 9.84
C SER A 291 20.74 -6.45 9.08
N PRO A 292 20.18 -7.63 9.45
CA PRO A 292 18.98 -8.20 8.83
C PRO A 292 17.68 -7.70 9.47
N HIS A 293 16.57 -7.87 8.74
CA HIS A 293 15.14 -7.72 9.11
C HIS A 293 14.43 -6.44 8.65
N GLU A 294 14.01 -6.38 7.37
CA GLU A 294 12.98 -5.43 6.92
C GLU A 294 12.17 -5.97 5.71
N GLU A 295 10.88 -5.65 5.67
CA GLU A 295 9.84 -6.32 4.84
C GLU A 295 9.37 -5.43 3.68
N VAL A 296 9.09 -6.00 2.49
CA VAL A 296 8.93 -5.28 1.19
C VAL A 296 7.52 -5.43 0.57
N ASP A 297 6.99 -4.38 -0.08
CA ASP A 297 5.71 -4.33 -0.85
C ASP A 297 5.92 -3.76 -2.29
N ALA A 298 5.01 -4.04 -3.25
CA ALA A 298 5.11 -3.65 -4.68
C ALA A 298 3.75 -3.24 -5.34
N PHE A 299 3.79 -2.60 -6.52
CA PHE A 299 2.61 -2.00 -7.22
C PHE A 299 2.57 -2.29 -8.75
N LEU A 300 1.39 -2.13 -9.39
CA LEU A 300 1.15 -2.28 -10.85
C LEU A 300 0.52 -1.01 -11.47
N ILE A 301 0.99 -0.58 -12.66
CA ILE A 301 0.47 0.53 -13.51
C ILE A 301 0.50 0.07 -15.00
N PRO A 302 -0.35 0.61 -15.94
CA PRO A 302 -0.59 0.01 -17.25
C PRO A 302 0.63 -0.10 -18.18
N HIS A 303 0.58 -1.17 -18.98
CA HIS A 303 1.55 -1.61 -19.98
C HIS A 303 1.72 -0.61 -21.14
N ASP A 304 2.96 -0.43 -21.61
CA ASP A 304 3.25 0.19 -22.91
C ASP A 304 2.93 -0.80 -24.03
N PRO A 305 1.93 -0.54 -24.91
CA PRO A 305 1.56 -1.45 -25.99
C PRO A 305 2.61 -1.58 -27.09
N ALA A 306 3.67 -0.76 -27.11
CA ALA A 306 4.70 -0.78 -28.14
C ALA A 306 5.83 -1.79 -27.89
N ASP A 307 5.98 -2.34 -26.68
CA ASP A 307 7.05 -3.30 -26.36
C ASP A 307 6.56 -4.55 -25.60
N PRO A 308 6.28 -5.66 -26.31
CA PRO A 308 5.79 -6.90 -25.71
C PRO A 308 6.86 -7.68 -24.91
N ARG A 309 8.08 -7.15 -24.76
CA ARG A 309 9.18 -7.78 -23.98
C ARG A 309 9.44 -7.11 -22.64
N SER A 310 8.75 -6.02 -22.31
CA SER A 310 8.95 -5.33 -21.03
C SER A 310 8.12 -5.98 -19.90
N VAL A 311 8.81 -6.60 -18.94
CA VAL A 311 8.22 -7.05 -17.66
C VAL A 311 8.60 -6.00 -16.62
N GLN A 312 7.63 -5.24 -16.11
CA GLN A 312 7.87 -4.24 -15.07
C GLN A 312 7.58 -4.83 -13.69
N VAL A 313 8.63 -5.04 -12.91
CA VAL A 313 8.54 -5.37 -11.48
C VAL A 313 9.02 -4.14 -10.70
N TYR A 314 8.13 -3.56 -9.89
CA TYR A 314 8.49 -2.46 -8.98
C TYR A 314 8.89 -3.05 -7.64
N HIS A 315 10.07 -2.70 -7.15
CA HIS A 315 10.50 -2.92 -5.77
C HIS A 315 10.63 -1.57 -5.09
N ASP A 316 9.99 -1.35 -3.94
CA ASP A 316 10.04 -0.06 -3.23
C ASP A 316 11.44 0.24 -2.63
N HIS A 317 12.40 -0.71 -2.64
CA HIS A 317 13.78 -0.47 -2.16
C HIS A 317 14.91 -1.20 -2.92
N ALA A 318 14.77 -1.55 -4.21
CA ALA A 318 15.90 -2.20 -4.91
C ALA A 318 17.01 -1.23 -5.36
N PHE A 319 16.77 0.08 -5.28
CA PHE A 319 17.72 1.06 -5.75
C PHE A 319 18.32 1.80 -4.56
N GLN A 320 19.57 1.48 -4.21
CA GLN A 320 20.38 2.44 -3.47
C GLN A 320 20.56 3.66 -4.38
N THR A 321 20.11 4.81 -3.92
CA THR A 321 20.22 6.04 -4.68
C THR A 321 21.24 6.95 -4.01
N GLY A 322 22.40 7.12 -4.66
CA GLY A 322 23.36 8.16 -4.30
C GLY A 322 22.94 9.47 -4.97
N PHE A 323 22.05 10.23 -4.35
CA PHE A 323 21.68 11.55 -4.84
C PHE A 323 21.43 12.52 -3.69
N SER A 324 22.10 13.66 -3.77
CA SER A 324 21.90 14.80 -2.88
C SER A 324 21.91 16.07 -3.74
N ALA A 325 20.90 16.92 -3.54
CA ALA A 325 20.86 18.24 -4.12
C ALA A 325 21.39 19.25 -3.09
N LYS A 326 22.23 20.18 -3.53
CA LYS A 326 22.84 21.22 -2.68
C LYS A 326 22.19 22.57 -3.00
N ASP A 327 22.24 23.53 -2.08
CA ASP A 327 21.69 24.88 -2.30
C ASP A 327 22.17 25.52 -3.63
N LYS A 328 23.47 25.38 -3.94
CA LYS A 328 24.04 25.88 -5.20
C LYS A 328 23.35 25.36 -6.47
N ASP A 329 22.66 24.22 -6.40
CA ASP A 329 21.95 23.63 -7.52
C ASP A 329 20.65 24.36 -7.87
N PHE A 330 20.15 25.18 -6.94
CA PHE A 330 18.94 25.99 -7.05
C PHE A 330 19.24 27.48 -7.19
N LYS A 331 20.52 27.84 -7.32
CA LYS A 331 20.95 29.25 -7.23
C LYS A 331 20.28 30.17 -8.27
N ASP A 332 19.98 29.61 -9.43
CA ASP A 332 19.45 30.32 -10.59
C ASP A 332 17.90 30.31 -10.64
N LEU A 333 17.23 29.75 -9.62
CA LEU A 333 15.76 29.78 -9.55
C LEU A 333 15.26 31.14 -9.08
N PRO A 334 14.27 31.74 -9.77
CA PRO A 334 13.73 33.05 -9.41
C PRO A 334 12.94 33.05 -8.09
N ASP A 335 12.40 31.89 -7.70
CA ASP A 335 11.72 31.68 -6.42
C ASP A 335 12.17 30.33 -5.84
N ARG A 336 12.72 30.37 -4.62
CA ARG A 336 13.14 29.19 -3.85
C ARG A 336 12.21 28.88 -2.68
N SER A 337 11.09 29.59 -2.57
CA SER A 337 10.09 29.33 -1.54
C SER A 337 9.52 27.92 -1.72
N VAL A 338 9.39 27.20 -0.62
CA VAL A 338 8.77 25.87 -0.59
C VAL A 338 7.68 25.85 0.46
N SER A 339 6.51 25.35 0.07
CA SER A 339 5.39 25.15 1.01
C SER A 339 5.53 23.83 1.78
N ARG A 340 6.39 22.93 1.30
CA ARG A 340 6.63 21.59 1.86
C ARG A 340 8.11 21.26 1.82
N MET A 341 8.65 20.79 2.96
CA MET A 341 10.06 20.40 3.09
C MET A 341 10.39 19.02 2.50
N ARG A 342 9.42 18.34 1.89
CA ARG A 342 9.61 17.01 1.31
C ARG A 342 9.06 16.93 -0.10
N VAL A 343 9.88 16.40 -1.00
CA VAL A 343 9.50 16.10 -2.39
C VAL A 343 9.70 14.61 -2.62
N THR A 344 8.72 13.95 -3.22
CA THR A 344 8.84 12.54 -3.64
C THR A 344 8.92 12.48 -5.15
N LEU A 345 10.01 11.91 -5.64
CA LEU A 345 10.24 11.65 -7.06
C LEU A 345 9.95 10.19 -7.37
N GLY A 346 9.27 9.93 -8.49
CA GLY A 346 9.26 8.63 -9.15
C GLY A 346 10.32 8.63 -10.24
N LEU A 347 11.28 7.72 -10.17
CA LEU A 347 12.40 7.64 -11.09
C LEU A 347 12.30 6.34 -11.89
N GLN A 348 12.60 6.40 -13.19
CA GLN A 348 12.77 5.23 -14.05
C GLN A 348 14.24 5.12 -14.47
N GLY A 349 14.89 4.03 -14.07
CA GLY A 349 16.26 3.70 -14.42
C GLY A 349 16.37 2.80 -15.64
N THR A 350 17.45 2.96 -16.38
CA THR A 350 17.89 2.01 -17.41
C THR A 350 18.56 0.79 -16.78
N ALA A 351 18.82 -0.26 -17.57
CA ALA A 351 19.62 -1.42 -17.16
C ALA A 351 21.05 -1.07 -16.69
N LYS A 352 21.55 0.14 -17.01
CA LYS A 352 22.84 0.65 -16.52
C LYS A 352 22.73 1.52 -15.27
N GLY A 353 21.52 1.73 -14.77
CA GLY A 353 21.26 2.51 -13.56
C GLY A 353 21.03 4.00 -13.80
N ALA A 354 21.26 4.50 -15.01
CA ALA A 354 21.00 5.91 -15.35
C ALA A 354 19.50 6.19 -15.33
N VAL A 355 19.09 7.33 -14.74
CA VAL A 355 17.68 7.76 -14.69
C VAL A 355 17.24 8.30 -16.05
N GLN A 356 16.31 7.61 -16.71
CA GLN A 356 15.71 7.99 -17.99
C GLN A 356 14.50 8.93 -17.79
N SER A 357 13.65 8.63 -16.80
CA SER A 357 12.45 9.41 -16.50
C SER A 357 12.40 9.83 -15.02
N CYS A 358 11.82 11.00 -14.77
CA CYS A 358 11.53 11.50 -13.43
C CYS A 358 10.15 12.16 -13.45
N VAL A 359 9.31 11.80 -12.48
CA VAL A 359 8.00 12.38 -12.25
C VAL A 359 7.87 12.81 -10.80
N ILE A 360 7.15 13.91 -10.56
CA ILE A 360 6.88 14.40 -9.20
C ILE A 360 5.66 13.66 -8.68
N VAL A 361 5.85 12.82 -7.66
CA VAL A 361 4.76 12.10 -6.98
C VAL A 361 4.15 13.00 -5.90
N PHE A 362 5.00 13.69 -5.14
CA PHE A 362 4.58 14.70 -4.17
C PHE A 362 5.50 15.92 -4.30
N GLY A 363 4.96 17.04 -4.75
CA GLY A 363 5.73 18.27 -5.00
C GLY A 363 5.96 19.13 -3.76
N SER A 364 6.94 20.03 -3.86
CA SER A 364 7.26 21.05 -2.84
C SER A 364 6.22 22.17 -2.74
N GLY A 365 5.34 22.25 -3.75
CA GLY A 365 4.43 23.37 -3.99
C GLY A 365 5.06 24.49 -4.83
N ASN A 366 6.30 24.33 -5.28
CA ASN A 366 6.97 25.21 -6.22
C ASN A 366 7.40 24.40 -7.45
N THR A 367 6.71 24.60 -8.57
CA THR A 367 6.94 23.85 -9.82
C THR A 367 8.36 24.03 -10.36
N ALA A 368 8.94 25.24 -10.26
CA ALA A 368 10.29 25.48 -10.75
C ALA A 368 11.35 24.70 -9.96
N MET A 369 11.16 24.55 -8.64
CA MET A 369 12.01 23.71 -7.81
C MET A 369 11.83 22.23 -8.10
N ASP A 370 10.59 21.78 -8.26
CA ASP A 370 10.26 20.38 -8.57
C ASP A 370 10.86 19.97 -9.93
N ASP A 371 10.71 20.80 -10.96
CA ASP A 371 11.31 20.59 -12.29
C ASP A 371 12.84 20.53 -12.21
N ARG A 372 13.44 21.43 -11.42
CA ARG A 372 14.88 21.45 -11.20
C ARG A 372 15.36 20.19 -10.49
N LEU A 373 14.64 19.72 -9.48
CA LEU A 373 14.93 18.46 -8.78
C LEU A 373 14.89 17.27 -9.74
N CYS A 374 13.89 17.19 -10.61
CA CYS A 374 13.81 16.13 -11.60
C CYS A 374 14.95 16.21 -12.63
N ALA A 375 15.33 17.40 -13.08
CA ALA A 375 16.48 17.58 -13.97
C ALA A 375 17.79 17.13 -13.31
N LEU A 376 17.99 17.49 -12.03
CA LEU A 376 19.17 17.07 -11.27
C LEU A 376 19.19 15.56 -11.04
N ALA A 377 18.05 14.94 -10.73
CA ALA A 377 17.94 13.50 -10.57
C ALA A 377 18.30 12.78 -11.88
N LYS A 378 17.78 13.23 -13.03
CA LYS A 378 18.16 12.67 -14.34
C LYS A 378 19.65 12.78 -14.65
N GLN A 379 20.28 13.88 -14.22
CA GLN A 379 21.70 14.13 -14.51
C GLN A 379 22.66 13.40 -13.57
N ARG A 380 22.29 13.23 -12.30
CA ARG A 380 23.24 12.85 -11.24
C ARG A 380 22.84 11.61 -10.45
N ALA A 381 21.56 11.26 -10.40
CA ALA A 381 21.16 10.06 -9.69
C ALA A 381 21.58 8.83 -10.49
N MET A 382 22.26 7.92 -9.80
CA MET A 382 22.52 6.56 -10.28
C MET A 382 21.70 5.60 -9.43
N LEU A 383 20.96 4.74 -10.09
CA LEU A 383 20.16 3.71 -9.47
C LEU A 383 20.89 2.36 -9.62
N THR A 384 20.97 1.54 -8.57
CA THR A 384 21.47 0.15 -8.71
C THR A 384 20.48 -0.71 -9.53
N PRO A 385 20.80 -1.14 -10.77
CA PRO A 385 19.85 -1.88 -11.61
C PRO A 385 19.28 -3.11 -10.91
N VAL A 386 17.98 -3.35 -11.10
CA VAL A 386 17.38 -4.63 -10.71
C VAL A 386 17.99 -5.71 -11.59
N GLN A 387 18.40 -6.83 -10.99
CA GLN A 387 18.82 -8.01 -11.74
C GLN A 387 17.63 -8.95 -11.91
N ASP A 388 17.49 -9.54 -13.09
CA ASP A 388 16.55 -10.61 -13.32
C ASP A 388 17.01 -11.93 -12.68
N VAL A 389 16.24 -13.01 -12.88
CA VAL A 389 16.54 -14.32 -12.30
C VAL A 389 17.85 -14.95 -12.81
N PHE A 390 18.46 -14.39 -13.85
CA PHE A 390 19.74 -14.82 -14.42
C PHE A 390 20.90 -13.90 -14.04
N GLY A 391 20.63 -12.80 -13.33
CA GLY A 391 21.62 -11.79 -13.00
C GLY A 391 21.75 -10.68 -14.03
N ASP A 392 20.95 -10.69 -15.11
CA ASP A 392 20.99 -9.64 -16.13
C ASP A 392 20.34 -8.38 -15.59
N SER A 393 20.99 -7.24 -15.78
CA SER A 393 20.46 -5.95 -15.32
C SER A 393 19.29 -5.51 -16.19
N MET A 394 18.18 -5.13 -15.57
CA MET A 394 16.98 -4.63 -16.23
C MET A 394 16.65 -3.19 -15.83
N ALA A 395 15.96 -2.50 -16.73
CA ALA A 395 15.34 -1.22 -16.41
C ALA A 395 14.31 -1.41 -15.29
N GLY A 396 14.20 -0.43 -14.42
CA GLY A 396 13.26 -0.50 -13.30
C GLY A 396 12.83 0.89 -12.85
N GLN A 397 11.95 0.94 -11.86
CA GLN A 397 11.45 2.18 -11.32
C GLN A 397 11.55 2.19 -9.81
N THR A 398 11.71 3.37 -9.24
CA THR A 398 11.84 3.57 -7.79
C THR A 398 11.22 4.89 -7.34
N ARG A 399 10.99 5.01 -6.03
CA ARG A 399 10.63 6.27 -5.40
C ARG A 399 11.79 6.78 -4.56
N MET A 400 12.03 8.07 -4.66
CA MET A 400 13.05 8.78 -3.89
C MET A 400 12.38 9.91 -3.12
N VAL A 401 12.56 9.93 -1.81
CA VAL A 401 12.08 11.02 -0.95
C VAL A 401 13.25 11.94 -0.63
N LEU A 402 13.11 13.20 -1.01
CA LEU A 402 14.08 14.25 -0.75
C LEU A 402 13.56 15.16 0.36
N LYS A 403 14.41 15.36 1.37
CA LYS A 403 14.20 16.37 2.39
C LYS A 403 14.93 17.64 1.97
N LEU A 404 14.24 18.77 1.99
CA LEU A 404 14.75 20.08 1.58
C LEU A 404 15.23 20.91 2.79
N ASP A 405 15.60 20.23 3.87
CA ASP A 405 15.79 20.80 5.22
C ASP A 405 16.85 21.92 5.27
N GLU A 406 17.73 22.03 4.27
CA GLU A 406 18.79 23.05 4.16
C GLU A 406 18.53 24.16 3.12
N ILE A 407 17.49 24.03 2.28
CA ILE A 407 17.18 25.02 1.23
C ILE A 407 16.23 26.10 1.78
N ALA A 408 15.45 25.76 2.80
CA ALA A 408 14.37 26.61 3.33
C ALA A 408 14.83 27.71 4.32
N THR A 409 16.10 27.75 4.73
CA THR A 409 16.61 28.75 5.69
C THR A 409 17.06 30.07 5.06
N LEU A 410 16.97 30.21 3.73
CA LEU A 410 17.37 31.43 3.03
C LEU A 410 16.13 32.22 2.60
N ARG A 411 15.64 33.05 3.52
CA ARG A 411 14.89 34.27 3.16
C ARG A 411 15.87 35.40 2.88
#